data_AF-A0A9E1V7F3-F1
#
_entry.id   AF-A0A9E1V7F3-F1
#
_cell.length_a   1.000
_cell.length_b   1.000
_cell.length_c   1.000
_cell.angle_alpha   90.00
_cell.angle_beta   90.00
_cell.angle_gamma   90.00
#
_symmetry.space_group_name_H-M   'P 1'
#
loop_
_entity.id
_entity.type
_entity.pdbx_description
1 polymer ?
#
loop_
_entity_poly.entity_id
_entity_poly.type
_entity_poly.pdbx_seq_one_letter_code
_entity_poly.pdbx_strand_id
1 'polypeptide(L)'
;MGTKARLAVDIGGTFTDVVVETDGRLETAKVLTTPRAPEEAVLAGIEAVLASAGLTPSDIGILIHGTTLATNAIIERKGAVTALITTEGFRDILDTAYETRYDQYDVFIDKTEPLIPRYLRLAAPERVSVHGEVLRALDEDAVHALLPTLDAEGVASVAVGFLHAYANDAHERRVREILNAERPDLHVTLSSEVCPEVREYERLTTASANAYVQPLMASYLSRLKNELDTRGFACPVFLMTSGGGLTTLDTAIRFPIRLVESGPAGGAILATGIAAQCGADKALSFDMGGTTAKICLIEDYQPESGRSFEVARAARFQKGSGLPLRIPVIEMVEIG
;
A
#
# COMPACT_ATOMS: atom_id res chain seq x y z
N MET A 1 -1.55 26.82 -27.60
CA MET A 1 -1.17 25.45 -27.20
C MET A 1 -2.43 24.84 -26.62
N GLY A 2 -2.97 23.78 -27.24
CA GLY A 2 -4.21 23.16 -26.76
C GLY A 2 -4.07 22.65 -25.33
N THR A 3 -5.17 22.62 -24.59
CA THR A 3 -5.22 22.02 -23.25
C THR A 3 -4.76 20.57 -23.38
N LYS A 4 -3.72 20.16 -22.66
CA LYS A 4 -3.31 18.76 -22.67
C LYS A 4 -4.36 17.90 -21.98
N ALA A 5 -4.64 16.73 -22.53
CA ALA A 5 -5.64 15.80 -22.02
C ALA A 5 -5.20 15.17 -20.69
N ARG A 6 -6.17 14.80 -19.86
CA ARG A 6 -5.95 14.12 -18.57
C ARG A 6 -6.39 12.67 -18.68
N LEU A 7 -5.50 11.75 -18.39
CA LEU A 7 -5.77 10.31 -18.45
C LEU A 7 -5.84 9.76 -17.02
N ALA A 8 -6.86 8.96 -16.71
CA ALA A 8 -6.96 8.24 -15.47
C ALA A 8 -7.27 6.76 -15.72
N VAL A 9 -6.69 5.89 -14.90
CA VAL A 9 -6.81 4.44 -14.98
C VAL A 9 -7.10 3.92 -13.59
N ASP A 10 -8.05 3.00 -13.44
CA ASP A 10 -8.29 2.24 -12.21
C ASP A 10 -8.29 0.74 -12.50
N ILE A 11 -7.40 0.00 -11.82
CA ILE A 11 -7.40 -1.47 -11.88
C ILE A 11 -8.24 -2.02 -10.74
N GLY A 12 -9.40 -2.56 -11.11
CA GLY A 12 -10.19 -3.44 -10.27
C GLY A 12 -9.82 -4.92 -10.43
N GLY A 13 -10.44 -5.77 -9.63
CA GLY A 13 -10.22 -7.23 -9.69
C GLY A 13 -10.72 -7.88 -10.97
N THR A 14 -11.80 -7.35 -11.59
CA THR A 14 -12.42 -7.92 -12.81
C THR A 14 -12.14 -7.09 -14.05
N PHE A 15 -12.28 -5.77 -13.93
CA PHE A 15 -12.13 -4.84 -15.04
C PHE A 15 -11.09 -3.77 -14.70
N THR A 16 -10.44 -3.29 -15.74
CA THR A 16 -9.62 -2.08 -15.73
C THR A 16 -10.41 -0.99 -16.46
N ASP A 17 -10.68 0.08 -15.75
CA ASP A 17 -11.44 1.23 -16.23
C ASP A 17 -10.47 2.35 -16.59
N VAL A 18 -10.62 2.93 -17.79
CA VAL A 18 -9.77 4.01 -18.29
C VAL A 18 -10.65 5.15 -18.74
N VAL A 19 -10.29 6.37 -18.36
CA VAL A 19 -10.98 7.60 -18.77
C VAL A 19 -9.97 8.62 -19.26
N VAL A 20 -10.27 9.26 -20.38
CA VAL A 20 -9.55 10.45 -20.85
C VAL A 20 -10.50 11.63 -20.84
N GLU A 21 -10.01 12.75 -20.32
CA GLU A 21 -10.69 14.03 -20.33
C GLU A 21 -9.94 15.01 -21.24
N THR A 22 -10.67 15.66 -22.14
CA THR A 22 -10.14 16.72 -23.01
C THR A 22 -11.19 17.80 -23.18
N ASP A 23 -10.87 19.04 -22.78
CA ASP A 23 -11.74 20.21 -22.88
C ASP A 23 -13.17 19.96 -22.34
N GLY A 24 -13.27 19.30 -21.18
CA GLY A 24 -14.54 18.96 -20.52
C GLY A 24 -15.27 17.75 -21.10
N ARG A 25 -14.77 17.13 -22.16
CA ARG A 25 -15.32 15.90 -22.74
C ARG A 25 -14.64 14.68 -22.13
N LEU A 26 -15.44 13.69 -21.75
CA LEU A 26 -14.98 12.43 -21.19
C LEU A 26 -15.20 11.30 -22.20
N GLU A 27 -14.16 10.50 -22.40
CA GLU A 27 -14.25 9.22 -23.11
C GLU A 27 -13.71 8.11 -22.22
N THR A 28 -14.36 6.95 -22.26
CA THR A 28 -14.06 5.83 -21.36
C THR A 28 -13.85 4.55 -22.13
N ALA A 29 -12.91 3.72 -21.66
CA ALA A 29 -12.74 2.34 -22.09
C ALA A 29 -12.80 1.42 -20.86
N LYS A 30 -13.37 0.23 -21.05
CA LYS A 30 -13.43 -0.82 -20.02
C LYS A 30 -12.92 -2.10 -20.63
N VAL A 31 -11.89 -2.68 -20.03
CA VAL A 31 -11.25 -3.91 -20.49
C VAL A 31 -11.15 -4.92 -19.35
N LEU A 32 -11.02 -6.20 -19.67
CA LEU A 32 -10.80 -7.23 -18.65
C LEU A 32 -9.42 -7.02 -18.01
N THR A 33 -9.35 -7.10 -16.68
CA THR A 33 -8.07 -7.10 -15.97
C THR A 33 -7.31 -8.38 -16.29
N THR A 34 -6.00 -8.27 -16.52
CA THR A 34 -5.10 -9.41 -16.73
C THR A 34 -4.31 -9.65 -15.43
N PRO A 35 -4.73 -10.54 -14.49
CA PRO A 35 -4.17 -10.55 -13.14
C PRO A 35 -2.67 -10.87 -13.05
N ARG A 36 -2.14 -11.62 -14.04
CA ARG A 36 -0.71 -11.98 -14.08
C ARG A 36 0.17 -10.90 -14.75
N ALA A 37 -0.44 -10.01 -15.53
CA ALA A 37 0.22 -8.91 -16.22
C ALA A 37 -0.72 -7.70 -16.27
N PRO A 38 -1.01 -7.05 -15.12
CA PRO A 38 -2.03 -6.00 -15.05
C PRO A 38 -1.70 -4.80 -15.96
N GLU A 39 -0.43 -4.57 -16.23
CA GLU A 39 0.05 -3.55 -17.16
C GLU A 39 -0.51 -3.73 -18.58
N GLU A 40 -0.70 -4.96 -19.05
CA GLU A 40 -1.24 -5.23 -20.40
C GLU A 40 -2.68 -4.73 -20.53
N ALA A 41 -3.49 -4.94 -19.50
CA ALA A 41 -4.87 -4.45 -19.45
C ALA A 41 -4.91 -2.91 -19.43
N VAL A 42 -4.03 -2.28 -18.64
CA VAL A 42 -3.90 -0.82 -18.62
C VAL A 42 -3.56 -0.28 -20.01
N LEU A 43 -2.55 -0.84 -20.66
CA LEU A 43 -2.09 -0.36 -21.96
C LEU A 43 -3.16 -0.57 -23.03
N ALA A 44 -3.84 -1.73 -23.04
CA ALA A 44 -4.95 -1.98 -23.96
C ALA A 44 -6.12 -0.99 -23.77
N GLY A 45 -6.46 -0.68 -22.51
CA GLY A 45 -7.51 0.30 -22.19
C GLY A 45 -7.12 1.73 -22.61
N ILE A 46 -5.86 2.10 -22.41
CA ILE A 46 -5.31 3.39 -22.86
C ILE A 46 -5.35 3.48 -24.38
N GLU A 47 -4.86 2.46 -25.09
CA GLU A 47 -4.88 2.43 -26.56
C GLU A 47 -6.30 2.56 -27.11
N ALA A 48 -7.27 1.85 -26.52
CA ALA A 48 -8.67 1.94 -26.90
C ALA A 48 -9.27 3.34 -26.69
N VAL A 49 -9.02 3.97 -25.53
CA VAL A 49 -9.60 5.29 -25.23
C VAL A 49 -8.97 6.40 -26.08
N LEU A 50 -7.65 6.32 -26.33
CA LEU A 50 -6.97 7.30 -27.18
C LEU A 50 -7.43 7.19 -28.64
N ALA A 51 -7.62 5.97 -29.15
CA ALA A 51 -8.15 5.75 -30.49
C ALA A 51 -9.57 6.30 -30.66
N SER A 52 -10.44 6.12 -29.66
CA SER A 52 -11.80 6.69 -29.65
C SER A 52 -11.77 8.22 -29.66
N ALA A 53 -10.90 8.82 -28.84
CA ALA A 53 -10.78 10.27 -28.69
C ALA A 53 -10.00 10.96 -29.82
N GLY A 54 -9.39 10.20 -30.73
CA GLY A 54 -8.50 10.73 -31.77
C GLY A 54 -7.24 11.37 -31.21
N LEU A 55 -6.76 10.89 -30.06
CA LEU A 55 -5.59 11.40 -29.34
C LEU A 55 -4.39 10.48 -29.52
N THR A 56 -3.20 11.03 -29.28
CA THR A 56 -1.94 10.30 -29.21
C THR A 56 -1.34 10.39 -27.80
N PRO A 57 -0.37 9.52 -27.45
CA PRO A 57 0.35 9.62 -26.17
C PRO A 57 0.95 11.00 -25.89
N SER A 58 1.34 11.74 -26.94
CA SER A 58 1.93 13.08 -26.83
C SER A 58 0.94 14.18 -26.40
N ASP A 59 -0.35 13.93 -26.59
CA ASP A 59 -1.43 14.85 -26.22
C ASP A 59 -1.77 14.78 -24.72
N ILE A 60 -1.33 13.71 -24.04
CA ILE A 60 -1.57 13.50 -22.62
C ILE A 60 -0.63 14.39 -21.78
N GLY A 61 -1.23 15.15 -20.87
CA GLY A 61 -0.52 16.06 -19.96
C GLY A 61 -0.24 15.46 -18.59
N ILE A 62 -1.06 14.49 -18.17
CA ILE A 62 -0.96 13.81 -16.88
C ILE A 62 -1.64 12.44 -16.95
N LEU A 63 -1.05 11.45 -16.29
CA LEU A 63 -1.65 10.13 -16.09
C LEU A 63 -1.83 9.89 -14.59
N ILE A 64 -3.04 9.56 -14.16
CA ILE A 64 -3.37 9.17 -12.78
C ILE A 64 -3.74 7.69 -12.76
N HIS A 65 -3.17 6.92 -11.85
CA HIS A 65 -3.39 5.48 -11.77
C HIS A 65 -3.81 5.04 -10.36
N GLY A 66 -5.00 4.44 -10.27
CA GLY A 66 -5.52 3.74 -9.11
C GLY A 66 -5.40 2.23 -9.26
N THR A 67 -5.22 1.52 -8.16
CA THR A 67 -5.06 0.06 -8.20
C THR A 67 -5.52 -0.62 -6.92
N THR A 68 -6.08 -1.81 -7.09
CA THR A 68 -6.47 -2.72 -6.00
C THR A 68 -5.44 -3.83 -5.75
N LEU A 69 -4.32 -3.85 -6.49
CA LEU A 69 -3.31 -4.92 -6.41
C LEU A 69 -2.70 -5.07 -5.01
N ALA A 70 -2.37 -3.95 -4.35
CA ALA A 70 -1.81 -3.96 -2.99
C ALA A 70 -2.79 -4.53 -1.97
N THR A 71 -4.06 -4.11 -2.01
CA THR A 71 -5.12 -4.66 -1.15
C THR A 71 -5.24 -6.18 -1.37
N ASN A 72 -5.41 -6.61 -2.62
CA ASN A 72 -5.64 -8.01 -2.95
C ASN A 72 -4.46 -8.90 -2.55
N ALA A 73 -3.22 -8.42 -2.71
CA ALA A 73 -2.03 -9.18 -2.30
C ALA A 73 -2.02 -9.48 -0.79
N ILE A 74 -2.51 -8.55 0.06
CA ILE A 74 -2.60 -8.75 1.50
C ILE A 74 -3.75 -9.70 1.85
N ILE A 75 -4.94 -9.47 1.27
CA ILE A 75 -6.13 -10.28 1.52
C ILE A 75 -5.90 -11.74 1.10
N GLU A 76 -5.36 -11.95 -0.10
CA GLU A 76 -5.16 -13.28 -0.68
C GLU A 76 -3.85 -13.94 -0.24
N ARG A 77 -3.04 -13.27 0.59
CA ARG A 77 -1.72 -13.74 1.04
C ARG A 77 -0.79 -14.11 -0.13
N LYS A 78 -0.74 -13.25 -1.15
CA LYS A 78 0.07 -13.39 -2.38
C LYS A 78 1.21 -12.39 -2.49
N GLY A 79 1.72 -11.90 -1.36
CA GLY A 79 2.93 -11.08 -1.32
C GLY A 79 4.20 -11.91 -1.38
N ALA A 80 5.34 -11.22 -1.27
CA ALA A 80 6.65 -11.84 -1.30
C ALA A 80 6.98 -12.58 0.01
N VAL A 81 7.85 -13.58 -0.07
CA VAL A 81 8.48 -14.16 1.13
C VAL A 81 9.26 -13.06 1.82
N THR A 82 8.82 -12.71 3.03
CA THR A 82 9.26 -11.51 3.74
C THR A 82 9.74 -11.88 5.13
N ALA A 83 10.86 -11.29 5.55
CA ALA A 83 11.34 -11.39 6.93
C ALA A 83 11.14 -10.08 7.70
N LEU A 84 11.06 -10.19 9.02
CA LEU A 84 11.09 -9.06 9.95
C LEU A 84 12.39 -9.14 10.75
N ILE A 85 13.17 -8.07 10.77
CA ILE A 85 14.28 -7.89 11.71
C ILE A 85 13.82 -6.88 12.76
N THR A 86 13.79 -7.29 14.03
CA THR A 86 13.36 -6.45 15.15
C THR A 86 14.32 -6.53 16.33
N THR A 87 14.05 -5.76 17.37
CA THR A 87 14.87 -5.71 18.58
C THR A 87 14.86 -7.05 19.30
N GLU A 88 16.02 -7.45 19.84
CA GLU A 88 16.15 -8.64 20.68
C GLU A 88 15.09 -8.67 21.79
N GLY A 89 14.34 -9.78 21.83
CA GLY A 89 13.19 -9.98 22.73
C GLY A 89 11.83 -9.55 22.17
N PHE A 90 11.76 -8.93 20.98
CA PHE A 90 10.51 -8.38 20.42
C PHE A 90 9.96 -9.14 19.19
N ARG A 91 10.56 -10.26 18.80
CA ARG A 91 10.14 -11.07 17.63
C ARG A 91 8.66 -11.49 17.61
N ASP A 92 8.04 -11.62 18.79
CA ASP A 92 6.69 -12.16 18.96
C ASP A 92 5.62 -11.06 19.03
N ILE A 93 5.99 -9.78 18.88
CA ILE A 93 5.08 -8.63 18.96
C ILE A 93 3.90 -8.71 17.98
N LEU A 94 4.09 -9.28 16.80
CA LEU A 94 3.01 -9.43 15.81
C LEU A 94 1.94 -10.45 16.25
N ASP A 95 2.29 -11.45 17.08
CA ASP A 95 1.33 -12.41 17.63
C ASP A 95 0.72 -11.91 18.94
N THR A 96 1.57 -11.33 19.82
CA THR A 96 1.13 -10.81 21.12
C THR A 96 0.17 -9.64 20.93
N ALA A 97 0.44 -8.75 19.97
CA ALA A 97 -0.32 -7.53 19.73
C ALA A 97 -0.53 -6.75 21.03
N TYR A 98 -1.79 -6.48 21.39
CA TYR A 98 -2.18 -5.88 22.66
C TYR A 98 -2.77 -6.89 23.66
N GLU A 99 -2.64 -8.19 23.39
CA GLU A 99 -3.27 -9.28 24.14
C GLU A 99 -4.81 -9.21 24.17
N THR A 100 -5.40 -8.32 23.35
CA THR A 100 -6.84 -8.14 23.23
C THR A 100 -7.47 -9.22 22.37
N ARG A 101 -8.69 -9.64 22.72
CA ARG A 101 -9.58 -10.43 21.85
C ARG A 101 -10.60 -9.50 21.23
N TYR A 102 -10.77 -9.58 19.90
CA TYR A 102 -11.79 -8.79 19.21
C TYR A 102 -13.20 -9.30 19.50
N ASP A 103 -13.34 -10.58 19.86
CA ASP A 103 -14.52 -11.15 20.50
C ASP A 103 -14.17 -11.60 21.92
N GLN A 104 -14.72 -10.89 22.92
CA GLN A 104 -14.40 -11.15 24.33
C GLN A 104 -15.06 -12.44 24.85
N TYR A 105 -16.13 -12.90 24.22
CA TYR A 105 -16.92 -14.04 24.68
C TYR A 105 -16.55 -15.34 23.97
N ASP A 106 -15.94 -15.26 22.79
CA ASP A 106 -15.36 -16.43 22.12
C ASP A 106 -13.99 -16.80 22.72
N VAL A 107 -13.98 -17.87 23.50
CA VAL A 107 -12.74 -18.41 24.10
C VAL A 107 -11.88 -19.21 23.12
N PHE A 108 -12.44 -19.60 21.97
CA PHE A 108 -11.76 -20.35 20.91
C PHE A 108 -11.43 -19.49 19.69
N ILE A 109 -11.48 -18.16 19.86
CA ILE A 109 -11.25 -17.18 18.81
C ILE A 109 -9.91 -17.41 18.09
N ASP A 110 -9.99 -17.57 16.77
CA ASP A 110 -8.82 -17.61 15.90
C ASP A 110 -8.36 -16.18 15.58
N LYS A 111 -7.17 -15.81 16.06
CA LYS A 111 -6.58 -14.51 15.72
C LYS A 111 -6.07 -14.49 14.29
N THR A 112 -6.11 -13.31 13.69
CA THR A 112 -5.54 -13.09 12.35
C THR A 112 -4.05 -13.38 12.35
N GLU A 113 -3.64 -14.32 11.52
CA GLU A 113 -2.24 -14.69 11.37
C GLU A 113 -1.43 -13.52 10.79
N PRO A 114 -0.29 -13.14 11.37
CA PRO A 114 0.55 -12.09 10.79
C PRO A 114 1.07 -12.45 9.40
N LEU A 115 1.43 -11.44 8.60
CA LEU A 115 1.93 -11.66 7.22
C LEU A 115 3.28 -12.38 7.17
N ILE A 116 4.10 -12.20 8.20
CA ILE A 116 5.43 -12.78 8.31
C ILE A 116 5.34 -13.94 9.31
N PRO A 117 5.68 -15.19 8.91
CA PRO A 117 5.63 -16.32 9.83
C PRO A 117 6.72 -16.20 10.89
N ARG A 118 6.47 -16.77 12.07
CA ARG A 118 7.33 -16.59 13.26
C ARG A 118 8.81 -16.97 13.05
N TYR A 119 9.11 -17.93 12.17
CA TYR A 119 10.49 -18.35 11.89
C TYR A 119 11.28 -17.34 11.03
N LEU A 120 10.59 -16.44 10.31
CA LEU A 120 11.17 -15.31 9.58
C LEU A 120 11.12 -13.99 10.37
N ARG A 121 10.78 -14.04 11.66
CA ARG A 121 10.86 -12.91 12.59
C ARG A 121 12.16 -13.02 13.37
N LEU A 122 13.19 -12.43 12.81
CA LEU A 122 14.56 -12.44 13.28
C LEU A 122 14.79 -11.27 14.23
N ALA A 123 15.76 -11.44 15.12
CA ALA A 123 16.10 -10.43 16.11
C ALA A 123 17.56 -10.02 15.96
N ALA A 124 17.81 -8.71 16.04
CA ALA A 124 19.15 -8.16 16.19
C ALA A 124 19.35 -7.70 17.64
N PRO A 125 20.55 -7.83 18.21
CA PRO A 125 20.88 -7.23 19.49
C PRO A 125 21.19 -5.74 19.34
N GLU A 126 20.22 -4.88 19.68
CA GLU A 126 20.39 -3.44 19.76
C GLU A 126 19.38 -2.81 20.74
N ARG A 127 19.60 -1.56 21.18
CA ARG A 127 18.60 -0.85 21.97
C ARG A 127 18.74 0.66 21.88
N VAL A 128 17.62 1.33 21.67
CA VAL A 128 17.48 2.80 21.69
C VAL A 128 16.47 3.18 22.77
N SER A 129 16.70 4.29 23.47
CA SER A 129 15.79 4.84 24.48
C SER A 129 14.63 5.61 23.84
N VAL A 130 13.59 5.92 24.61
CA VAL A 130 12.48 6.77 24.15
C VAL A 130 12.92 8.19 23.73
N HIS A 131 14.08 8.64 24.21
CA HIS A 131 14.67 9.93 23.86
C HIS A 131 15.65 9.84 22.66
N GLY A 132 15.77 8.66 22.04
CA GLY A 132 16.67 8.44 20.90
C GLY A 132 18.12 8.15 21.29
N GLU A 133 18.44 8.00 22.57
CA GLU A 133 19.79 7.66 23.02
C GLU A 133 20.09 6.18 22.78
N VAL A 134 21.28 5.87 22.27
CA VAL A 134 21.72 4.48 22.07
C VAL A 134 22.07 3.88 23.43
N LEU A 135 21.28 2.91 23.88
CA LEU A 135 21.50 2.16 25.13
C LEU A 135 22.37 0.92 24.90
N ARG A 136 22.22 0.30 23.72
CA ARG A 136 23.06 -0.79 23.22
C ARG A 136 23.26 -0.58 21.73
N ALA A 137 24.52 -0.49 21.30
CA ALA A 137 24.86 -0.37 19.89
C ALA A 137 24.33 -1.56 19.09
N LEU A 138 24.04 -1.35 17.80
CA LEU A 138 23.71 -2.42 16.88
C LEU A 138 24.87 -3.41 16.77
N ASP A 139 24.58 -4.67 17.05
CA ASP A 139 25.49 -5.77 16.77
C ASP A 139 25.43 -6.12 15.27
N GLU A 140 26.36 -5.55 14.49
CA GLU A 140 26.40 -5.74 13.04
C GLU A 140 26.75 -7.19 12.66
N ASP A 141 27.60 -7.87 13.44
CA ASP A 141 27.96 -9.27 13.20
C ASP A 141 26.72 -10.18 13.33
N ALA A 142 25.85 -9.90 14.31
CA ALA A 142 24.58 -10.58 14.44
C ALA A 142 23.65 -10.34 13.24
N VAL A 143 23.65 -9.14 12.66
CA VAL A 143 22.88 -8.83 11.42
C VAL A 143 23.43 -9.62 10.24
N HIS A 144 24.76 -9.67 10.07
CA HIS A 144 25.40 -10.48 9.03
C HIS A 144 25.08 -11.98 9.18
N ALA A 145 24.99 -12.47 10.42
CA ALA A 145 24.64 -13.86 10.71
C ALA A 145 23.19 -14.23 10.32
N LEU A 146 22.32 -13.25 10.04
CA LEU A 146 20.96 -13.50 9.54
C LEU A 146 20.92 -13.83 8.04
N LEU A 147 21.91 -13.38 7.25
CA LEU A 147 21.93 -13.51 5.79
C LEU A 147 21.75 -14.96 5.31
N PRO A 148 22.42 -15.98 5.88
CA PRO A 148 22.22 -17.36 5.44
C PRO A 148 20.79 -17.86 5.61
N THR A 149 20.07 -17.41 6.65
CA THR A 149 18.65 -17.74 6.84
C THR A 149 17.78 -17.05 5.79
N LEU A 150 18.05 -15.76 5.50
CA LEU A 150 17.33 -15.03 4.46
C LEU A 150 17.49 -15.70 3.09
N ASP A 151 18.71 -16.14 2.75
CA ASP A 151 19.01 -16.82 1.50
C ASP A 151 18.34 -18.20 1.43
N ALA A 152 18.45 -19.00 2.50
CA ALA A 152 17.91 -20.37 2.55
C ALA A 152 16.38 -20.40 2.40
N GLU A 153 15.69 -19.40 2.95
CA GLU A 153 14.24 -19.28 2.89
C GLU A 153 13.75 -18.50 1.65
N GLY A 154 14.66 -18.03 0.79
CA GLY A 154 14.32 -17.29 -0.42
C GLY A 154 13.61 -15.95 -0.13
N VAL A 155 14.02 -15.27 0.94
CA VAL A 155 13.44 -13.98 1.33
C VAL A 155 13.73 -12.93 0.25
N ALA A 156 12.67 -12.35 -0.30
CA ALA A 156 12.76 -11.30 -1.33
C ALA A 156 12.56 -9.89 -0.76
N SER A 157 12.13 -9.77 0.50
CA SER A 157 11.88 -8.50 1.16
C SER A 157 12.09 -8.57 2.67
N VAL A 158 12.56 -7.50 3.28
CA VAL A 158 12.79 -7.40 4.73
C VAL A 158 12.16 -6.13 5.28
N ALA A 159 11.31 -6.28 6.29
CA ALA A 159 10.92 -5.20 7.17
C ALA A 159 11.95 -5.10 8.31
N VAL A 160 12.48 -3.90 8.56
CA VAL A 160 13.34 -3.62 9.71
C VAL A 160 12.58 -2.70 10.65
N GLY A 161 12.54 -3.09 11.92
CA GLY A 161 11.63 -2.51 12.87
C GLY A 161 12.15 -2.57 14.29
N PHE A 162 12.86 -1.53 14.71
CA PHE A 162 13.44 -1.45 16.04
C PHE A 162 12.58 -0.61 16.98
N LEU A 163 12.69 -0.89 18.28
CA LEU A 163 12.03 -0.06 19.28
C LEU A 163 12.59 1.36 19.26
N HIS A 164 11.68 2.33 19.38
CA HIS A 164 12.00 3.76 19.36
C HIS A 164 12.70 4.26 18.09
N ALA A 165 12.62 3.52 16.98
CA ALA A 165 13.16 3.96 15.69
C ALA A 165 12.50 5.26 15.15
N TYR A 166 11.30 5.61 15.61
CA TYR A 166 10.68 6.92 15.35
C TYR A 166 11.45 8.10 15.98
N ALA A 167 12.23 7.84 17.05
CA ALA A 167 13.02 8.84 17.75
C ALA A 167 14.47 8.86 17.24
N ASN A 168 15.05 7.69 16.96
CA ASN A 168 16.36 7.56 16.33
C ASN A 168 16.39 6.30 15.46
N ASP A 169 16.45 6.50 14.15
CA ASP A 169 16.41 5.48 13.11
C ASP A 169 17.80 5.00 12.65
N ALA A 170 18.88 5.42 13.32
CA ALA A 170 20.25 5.14 12.89
C ALA A 170 20.52 3.63 12.73
N HIS A 171 20.05 2.79 13.66
CA HIS A 171 20.23 1.34 13.56
C HIS A 171 19.41 0.73 12.41
N GLU A 172 18.18 1.20 12.17
CA GLU A 172 17.37 0.72 11.04
C GLU A 172 18.06 1.04 9.70
N ARG A 173 18.56 2.27 9.55
CA ARG A 173 19.34 2.66 8.36
C ARG A 173 20.59 1.81 8.19
N ARG A 174 21.31 1.53 9.29
CA ARG A 174 22.53 0.73 9.26
C ARG A 174 22.26 -0.71 8.84
N VAL A 175 21.18 -1.34 9.31
CA VAL A 175 20.77 -2.67 8.84
C VAL A 175 20.48 -2.65 7.34
N ARG A 176 19.76 -1.64 6.83
CA ARG A 176 19.53 -1.51 5.38
C ARG A 176 20.83 -1.39 4.59
N GLU A 177 21.79 -0.60 5.06
CA GLU A 177 23.09 -0.48 4.41
C GLU A 177 23.81 -1.82 4.31
N ILE A 178 23.85 -2.59 5.40
CA ILE A 178 24.45 -3.93 5.45
C ILE A 178 23.75 -4.87 4.47
N LEU A 179 22.41 -4.94 4.54
CA LEU A 179 21.61 -5.81 3.69
C LEU A 179 21.77 -5.46 2.20
N ASN A 180 21.73 -4.18 1.83
CA ASN A 180 21.86 -3.75 0.45
C ASN A 180 23.28 -3.94 -0.10
N ALA A 181 24.32 -3.84 0.73
CA ALA A 181 25.70 -4.10 0.32
C ALA A 181 25.91 -5.58 -0.05
N GLU A 182 25.29 -6.48 0.71
CA GLU A 182 25.42 -7.93 0.52
C GLU A 182 24.40 -8.48 -0.49
N ARG A 183 23.19 -7.92 -0.55
CA ARG A 183 22.07 -8.34 -1.40
C ARG A 183 21.38 -7.12 -2.03
N PRO A 184 21.94 -6.56 -3.12
CA PRO A 184 21.40 -5.36 -3.76
C PRO A 184 19.97 -5.49 -4.28
N ASP A 185 19.54 -6.72 -4.61
CA ASP A 185 18.19 -7.00 -5.12
C ASP A 185 17.15 -7.16 -3.99
N LEU A 186 17.57 -7.15 -2.72
CA LEU A 186 16.67 -7.31 -1.58
C LEU A 186 15.91 -6.01 -1.31
N HIS A 187 14.59 -6.09 -1.27
CA HIS A 187 13.78 -4.94 -0.85
C HIS A 187 13.86 -4.75 0.66
N VAL A 188 14.27 -3.57 1.11
CA VAL A 188 14.36 -3.25 2.55
C VAL A 188 13.43 -2.10 2.91
N THR A 189 12.45 -2.40 3.74
CA THR A 189 11.50 -1.43 4.32
C THR A 189 11.93 -1.07 5.74
N LEU A 190 12.03 0.23 6.04
CA LEU A 190 12.28 0.72 7.40
C LEU A 190 11.00 1.16 8.08
N SER A 191 10.76 0.71 9.30
CA SER A 191 9.58 1.09 10.07
C SER A 191 9.53 2.59 10.36
N SER A 192 10.71 3.21 10.57
CA SER A 192 10.87 4.65 10.75
C SER A 192 10.53 5.48 9.50
N GLU A 193 10.52 4.89 8.31
CA GLU A 193 10.20 5.62 7.07
C GLU A 193 8.74 5.42 6.66
N VAL A 194 8.21 4.20 6.82
CA VAL A 194 6.82 3.88 6.47
C VAL A 194 5.85 4.49 7.47
N CYS A 195 6.12 4.29 8.76
CA CYS A 195 5.25 4.65 9.88
C CYS A 195 6.08 5.16 11.08
N PRO A 196 6.61 6.40 11.04
CA PRO A 196 7.39 7.01 12.12
C PRO A 196 6.54 7.39 13.36
N GLU A 197 5.78 6.44 13.89
CA GLU A 197 4.88 6.65 15.04
C GLU A 197 5.29 5.79 16.24
N VAL A 198 4.90 6.27 17.43
CA VAL A 198 5.01 5.51 18.68
C VAL A 198 4.11 4.27 18.62
N ARG A 199 4.43 3.27 19.45
CA ARG A 199 3.81 1.92 19.51
C ARG A 199 4.25 1.00 18.37
N GLU A 200 4.86 -0.09 18.78
CA GLU A 200 5.55 -1.05 17.93
C GLU A 200 4.61 -1.96 17.17
N TYR A 201 3.48 -2.38 17.74
CA TYR A 201 2.61 -3.37 17.08
C TYR A 201 2.07 -2.86 15.74
N GLU A 202 1.41 -1.70 15.70
CA GLU A 202 0.88 -1.18 14.43
C GLU A 202 2.00 -0.67 13.51
N ARG A 203 3.08 -0.10 14.06
CA ARG A 203 4.24 0.31 13.25
C ARG A 203 4.86 -0.88 12.53
N LEU A 204 5.08 -1.99 13.24
CA LEU A 204 5.68 -3.19 12.68
C LEU A 204 4.71 -3.94 11.77
N THR A 205 3.41 -3.96 12.06
CA THR A 205 2.41 -4.53 11.15
C THR A 205 2.38 -3.74 9.84
N THR A 206 2.43 -2.40 9.90
CA THR A 206 2.45 -1.54 8.72
C THR A 206 3.74 -1.71 7.91
N ALA A 207 4.90 -1.74 8.56
CA ALA A 207 6.18 -1.96 7.91
C ALA A 207 6.25 -3.36 7.27
N SER A 208 5.75 -4.38 7.97
CA SER A 208 5.64 -5.75 7.45
C SER A 208 4.75 -5.83 6.23
N ALA A 209 3.58 -5.18 6.26
CA ALA A 209 2.66 -5.16 5.13
C ALA A 209 3.25 -4.42 3.92
N ASN A 210 3.97 -3.30 4.14
CA ASN A 210 4.69 -2.62 3.08
C ASN A 210 5.76 -3.52 2.45
N ALA A 211 6.62 -4.12 3.26
CA ALA A 211 7.66 -5.04 2.80
C ALA A 211 7.07 -6.21 2.02
N TYR A 212 5.95 -6.76 2.50
CA TYR A 212 5.26 -7.90 1.91
C TYR A 212 4.77 -7.66 0.48
N VAL A 213 4.22 -6.47 0.20
CA VAL A 213 3.69 -6.14 -1.14
C VAL A 213 4.72 -5.42 -2.02
N GLN A 214 5.83 -4.95 -1.45
CA GLN A 214 6.79 -4.11 -2.16
C GLN A 214 7.39 -4.74 -3.42
N PRO A 215 7.88 -6.00 -3.42
CA PRO A 215 8.45 -6.59 -4.63
C PRO A 215 7.43 -6.71 -5.78
N LEU A 216 6.19 -7.09 -5.46
CA LEU A 216 5.09 -7.19 -6.43
C LEU A 216 4.81 -5.83 -7.08
N MET A 217 4.62 -4.81 -6.24
CA MET A 217 4.27 -3.45 -6.70
C MET A 217 5.44 -2.78 -7.43
N ALA A 218 6.67 -2.97 -6.96
CA ALA A 218 7.87 -2.46 -7.63
C ALA A 218 7.99 -3.03 -9.05
N SER A 219 7.82 -4.36 -9.18
CA SER A 219 7.88 -5.06 -10.46
C SER A 219 6.80 -4.56 -11.42
N TYR A 220 5.55 -4.47 -10.96
CA TYR A 220 4.41 -3.98 -11.74
C TYR A 220 4.59 -2.52 -12.21
N LEU A 221 4.85 -1.60 -11.28
CA LEU A 221 4.95 -0.17 -11.59
C LEU A 221 6.15 0.14 -12.50
N SER A 222 7.25 -0.61 -12.35
CA SER A 222 8.41 -0.47 -13.23
C SER A 222 8.12 -0.93 -14.65
N ARG A 223 7.42 -2.06 -14.83
CA ARG A 223 7.00 -2.52 -16.17
C ARG A 223 6.04 -1.52 -16.81
N LEU A 224 5.03 -1.06 -16.07
CA LEU A 224 4.09 -0.05 -16.56
C LEU A 224 4.82 1.21 -17.02
N LYS A 225 5.77 1.72 -16.22
CA LYS A 225 6.56 2.89 -16.58
C LYS A 225 7.33 2.67 -17.89
N ASN A 226 8.04 1.56 -18.02
CA ASN A 226 8.84 1.26 -19.21
C ASN A 226 7.97 1.16 -20.47
N GLU A 227 6.80 0.55 -20.35
CA GLU A 227 5.84 0.40 -21.45
C GLU A 227 5.21 1.74 -21.87
N LEU A 228 4.93 2.62 -20.91
CA LEU A 228 4.47 3.99 -21.19
C LEU A 228 5.56 4.81 -21.89
N ASP A 229 6.80 4.75 -21.40
CA ASP A 229 7.95 5.45 -22.00
C ASP A 229 8.17 4.96 -23.45
N THR A 230 8.10 3.65 -23.68
CA THR A 230 8.27 3.03 -25.02
C THR A 230 7.17 3.46 -26.00
N ARG A 231 5.95 3.71 -25.51
CA ARG A 231 4.82 4.22 -26.31
C ARG A 231 4.84 5.74 -26.50
N GLY A 232 5.83 6.44 -25.96
CA GLY A 232 6.02 7.87 -26.17
C GLY A 232 5.19 8.76 -25.26
N PHE A 233 4.73 8.25 -24.10
CA PHE A 233 4.16 9.11 -23.06
C PHE A 233 5.29 9.95 -22.44
N ALA A 234 5.14 11.28 -22.47
CA ALA A 234 6.10 12.22 -21.88
C ALA A 234 5.54 12.94 -20.64
N CYS A 235 4.37 12.52 -20.15
CA CYS A 235 3.69 13.13 -19.03
C CYS A 235 4.10 12.52 -17.68
N PRO A 236 3.97 13.27 -16.58
CA PRO A 236 4.08 12.69 -15.25
C PRO A 236 3.01 11.63 -15.00
N VAL A 237 3.41 10.55 -14.34
CA VAL A 237 2.54 9.46 -13.86
C VAL A 237 2.41 9.58 -12.35
N PHE A 238 1.17 9.71 -11.88
CA PHE A 238 0.82 9.77 -10.47
C PHE A 238 -0.05 8.59 -10.07
N LEU A 239 0.07 8.20 -8.81
CA LEU A 239 -0.71 7.14 -8.20
C LEU A 239 -1.70 7.73 -7.20
N MET A 240 -2.92 7.23 -7.20
CA MET A 240 -3.90 7.55 -6.16
C MET A 240 -3.48 6.86 -4.86
N THR A 241 -3.59 7.57 -3.75
CA THR A 241 -3.30 7.04 -2.40
C THR A 241 -4.59 6.76 -1.64
N SER A 242 -4.51 5.91 -0.60
CA SER A 242 -5.62 5.59 0.30
C SER A 242 -6.26 6.83 0.93
N GLY A 243 -5.49 7.90 1.12
CA GLY A 243 -5.94 9.17 1.69
C GLY A 243 -6.59 10.13 0.68
N GLY A 244 -6.83 9.71 -0.57
CA GLY A 244 -7.42 10.54 -1.63
C GLY A 244 -6.47 11.56 -2.28
N GLY A 245 -5.19 11.54 -1.90
CA GLY A 245 -4.14 12.36 -2.52
C GLY A 245 -3.40 11.62 -3.64
N LEU A 246 -2.55 12.34 -4.37
CA LEU A 246 -1.68 11.77 -5.41
C LEU A 246 -0.24 11.61 -4.93
N THR A 247 0.47 10.59 -5.42
CA THR A 247 1.89 10.37 -5.16
C THR A 247 2.66 10.02 -6.42
N THR A 248 3.99 10.20 -6.42
CA THR A 248 4.85 9.80 -7.54
C THR A 248 5.01 8.29 -7.61
N LEU A 249 5.37 7.79 -8.79
CA LEU A 249 5.68 6.38 -9.03
C LEU A 249 6.80 5.86 -8.11
N ASP A 250 7.89 6.60 -7.95
CA ASP A 250 9.00 6.20 -7.06
C ASP A 250 8.54 6.06 -5.60
N THR A 251 7.71 6.99 -5.13
CA THR A 251 7.15 6.94 -3.78
C THR A 251 6.19 5.77 -3.62
N ALA A 252 5.39 5.48 -4.65
CA ALA A 252 4.47 4.34 -4.69
C ALA A 252 5.21 2.99 -4.69
N ILE A 253 6.37 2.90 -5.35
CA ILE A 253 7.24 1.72 -5.29
C ILE A 253 7.86 1.54 -3.90
N ARG A 254 8.25 2.64 -3.25
CA ARG A 254 8.86 2.60 -1.91
C ARG A 254 7.84 2.33 -0.81
N PHE A 255 6.64 2.90 -0.94
CA PHE A 255 5.57 2.85 0.07
C PHE A 255 4.23 2.34 -0.50
N PRO A 256 4.19 1.16 -1.15
CA PRO A 256 2.98 0.65 -1.79
C PRO A 256 1.82 0.38 -0.82
N ILE A 257 2.10 0.27 0.49
CA ILE A 257 1.05 0.16 1.50
C ILE A 257 0.10 1.36 1.49
N ARG A 258 0.54 2.53 1.02
CA ARG A 258 -0.28 3.76 0.87
C ARG A 258 -1.21 3.73 -0.35
N LEU A 259 -1.21 2.65 -1.12
CA LEU A 259 -2.08 2.46 -2.30
C LEU A 259 -3.25 1.50 -2.01
N VAL A 260 -3.28 0.90 -0.82
CA VAL A 260 -4.38 0.06 -0.36
C VAL A 260 -5.68 0.86 -0.40
N GLU A 261 -6.75 0.34 -1.00
CA GLU A 261 -8.01 1.09 -1.22
C GLU A 261 -7.87 2.40 -2.02
N SER A 262 -6.86 2.54 -2.89
CA SER A 262 -6.69 3.77 -3.68
C SER A 262 -7.82 4.04 -4.69
N GLY A 263 -8.38 3.00 -5.32
CA GLY A 263 -9.51 3.14 -6.25
C GLY A 263 -10.76 3.73 -5.56
N PRO A 264 -11.28 3.08 -4.49
CA PRO A 264 -12.42 3.59 -3.73
C PRO A 264 -12.21 4.99 -3.14
N ALA A 265 -10.98 5.32 -2.71
CA ALA A 265 -10.64 6.67 -2.27
C ALA A 265 -10.90 7.72 -3.37
N GLY A 266 -10.56 7.41 -4.63
CA GLY A 266 -10.88 8.25 -5.78
C GLY A 266 -12.40 8.43 -5.98
N GLY A 267 -13.17 7.36 -5.77
CA GLY A 267 -14.64 7.41 -5.82
C GLY A 267 -15.24 8.32 -4.73
N ALA A 268 -14.73 8.26 -3.50
CA ALA A 268 -15.16 9.13 -2.41
C ALA A 268 -14.84 10.62 -2.69
N ILE A 269 -13.65 10.91 -3.26
CA ILE A 269 -13.28 12.26 -3.69
C ILE A 269 -14.21 12.77 -4.80
N LEU A 270 -14.55 11.94 -5.79
CA LEU A 270 -15.53 12.30 -6.82
C LEU A 270 -16.90 12.60 -6.21
N ALA A 271 -17.39 11.73 -5.33
CA ALA A 271 -18.67 11.89 -4.66
C ALA A 271 -18.74 13.19 -3.86
N THR A 272 -17.63 13.61 -3.26
CA THR A 272 -17.51 14.89 -2.56
C THR A 272 -17.74 16.08 -3.51
N GLY A 273 -17.13 16.04 -4.70
CA GLY A 273 -17.34 17.06 -5.73
C GLY A 273 -18.79 17.09 -6.23
N ILE A 274 -19.43 15.93 -6.41
CA ILE A 274 -20.83 15.83 -6.81
C ILE A 274 -21.75 16.37 -5.71
N ALA A 275 -21.49 16.04 -4.44
CA ALA A 275 -22.25 16.53 -3.29
C ALA A 275 -22.25 18.07 -3.24
N ALA A 276 -21.08 18.70 -3.47
CA ALA A 276 -20.94 20.15 -3.55
C ALA A 276 -21.75 20.76 -4.70
N GLN A 277 -21.74 20.15 -5.89
CA GLN A 277 -22.52 20.60 -7.04
C GLN A 277 -24.03 20.50 -6.80
N CYS A 278 -24.46 19.49 -6.05
CA CYS A 278 -25.86 19.28 -5.67
C CYS A 278 -26.30 20.12 -4.46
N GLY A 279 -25.39 20.84 -3.79
CA GLY A 279 -25.68 21.53 -2.54
C GLY A 279 -26.01 20.58 -1.37
N ALA A 280 -25.58 19.32 -1.45
CA ALA A 280 -25.78 18.30 -0.41
C ALA A 280 -24.58 18.30 0.53
N ASP A 281 -24.67 19.02 1.65
CA ASP A 281 -23.65 19.09 2.69
C ASP A 281 -23.45 17.76 3.44
N LYS A 282 -24.42 16.84 3.36
CA LYS A 282 -24.34 15.46 3.84
C LYS A 282 -24.67 14.48 2.72
N ALA A 283 -23.74 13.58 2.43
CA ALA A 283 -23.90 12.55 1.42
C ALA A 283 -23.28 11.23 1.85
N LEU A 284 -23.78 10.15 1.27
CA LEU A 284 -23.20 8.82 1.42
C LEU A 284 -22.82 8.33 0.03
N SER A 285 -21.52 8.10 -0.19
CA SER A 285 -21.06 7.48 -1.43
C SER A 285 -21.19 5.97 -1.30
N PHE A 286 -21.76 5.32 -2.30
CA PHE A 286 -21.93 3.87 -2.36
C PHE A 286 -21.36 3.37 -3.68
N ASP A 287 -20.25 2.63 -3.61
CA ASP A 287 -19.62 1.98 -4.76
C ASP A 287 -19.75 0.46 -4.62
N MET A 288 -20.34 -0.20 -5.61
CA MET A 288 -20.61 -1.63 -5.58
C MET A 288 -19.94 -2.31 -6.78
N GLY A 289 -18.94 -3.13 -6.49
CA GLY A 289 -18.31 -4.02 -7.45
C GLY A 289 -18.96 -5.41 -7.48
N GLY A 290 -18.31 -6.36 -8.16
CA GLY A 290 -18.80 -7.74 -8.26
C GLY A 290 -18.61 -8.59 -6.99
N THR A 291 -17.83 -8.12 -6.01
CA THR A 291 -17.44 -8.90 -4.81
C THR A 291 -17.60 -8.11 -3.52
N THR A 292 -17.40 -6.79 -3.56
CA THR A 292 -17.47 -5.92 -2.38
C THR A 292 -18.17 -4.61 -2.72
N ALA A 293 -18.78 -4.00 -1.71
CA ALA A 293 -19.30 -2.64 -1.75
C ALA A 293 -18.56 -1.77 -0.73
N LYS A 294 -18.24 -0.53 -1.12
CA LYS A 294 -17.60 0.47 -0.27
C LYS A 294 -18.57 1.62 0.00
N ILE A 295 -18.57 2.05 1.25
CA ILE A 295 -19.39 3.17 1.72
C ILE A 295 -18.50 4.20 2.39
N CYS A 296 -18.64 5.47 2.00
CA CYS A 296 -17.99 6.61 2.65
C CYS A 296 -19.06 7.63 3.05
N LEU A 297 -18.94 8.15 4.28
CA LEU A 297 -19.72 9.27 4.76
C LEU A 297 -19.01 10.58 4.38
N ILE A 298 -19.76 11.50 3.79
CA ILE A 298 -19.30 12.83 3.41
C ILE A 298 -20.11 13.84 4.20
N GLU A 299 -19.43 14.65 5.00
CA GLU A 299 -20.03 15.76 5.76
C GLU A 299 -19.26 17.05 5.46
N ASP A 300 -19.97 18.16 5.33
CA ASP A 300 -19.42 19.48 4.99
C ASP A 300 -18.54 19.47 3.73
N TYR A 301 -18.93 18.65 2.75
CA TYR A 301 -18.18 18.41 1.51
C TYR A 301 -16.75 17.90 1.77
N GLN A 302 -16.56 17.09 2.81
CA GLN A 302 -15.31 16.40 3.09
C GLN A 302 -15.60 14.94 3.44
N PRO A 303 -14.85 13.98 2.86
CA PRO A 303 -14.89 12.61 3.32
C PRO A 303 -14.19 12.52 4.68
N GLU A 304 -14.69 11.67 5.56
CA GLU A 304 -14.02 11.40 6.84
C GLU A 304 -12.64 10.76 6.57
N SER A 305 -11.60 11.26 7.25
CA SER A 305 -10.23 10.76 7.11
C SER A 305 -9.72 10.15 8.40
N GLY A 306 -9.03 9.03 8.28
CA GLY A 306 -8.44 8.28 9.37
C GLY A 306 -6.93 8.11 9.25
N ARG A 307 -6.31 7.65 10.32
CA ARG A 307 -4.89 7.21 10.36
C ARG A 307 -4.72 5.75 10.73
N SER A 308 -5.82 5.02 10.83
CA SER A 308 -5.85 3.63 11.26
C SER A 308 -6.81 2.90 10.34
N PHE A 309 -6.33 1.83 9.73
CA PHE A 309 -7.11 1.00 8.83
C PHE A 309 -6.88 -0.46 9.20
N GLU A 310 -7.84 -1.34 8.92
CA GLU A 310 -7.69 -2.78 9.12
C GLU A 310 -7.94 -3.50 7.81
N VAL A 311 -6.95 -4.29 7.37
CA VAL A 311 -7.05 -5.12 6.16
C VAL A 311 -7.22 -6.58 6.54
N ALA A 312 -7.82 -7.37 5.65
CA ALA A 312 -7.93 -8.83 5.80
C ALA A 312 -8.59 -9.22 7.14
N ARG A 313 -9.76 -8.64 7.43
CA ARG A 313 -10.54 -8.95 8.63
C ARG A 313 -10.97 -10.43 8.63
N ALA A 314 -10.63 -11.16 9.69
CA ALA A 314 -11.02 -12.55 9.91
C ALA A 314 -12.52 -12.70 10.26
N ALA A 315 -13.12 -11.69 10.90
CA ALA A 315 -14.53 -11.67 11.25
C ALA A 315 -15.22 -10.40 10.70
N ARG A 316 -16.41 -10.59 10.13
CA ARG A 316 -17.16 -9.51 9.47
C ARG A 316 -17.64 -8.49 10.51
N PHE A 317 -17.32 -7.22 10.29
CA PHE A 317 -17.68 -6.08 11.17
C PHE A 317 -17.14 -6.14 12.62
N GLN A 318 -16.14 -6.97 12.92
CA GLN A 318 -15.49 -6.97 14.23
C GLN A 318 -14.13 -6.24 14.16
N LYS A 319 -14.07 -5.07 14.79
CA LYS A 319 -12.83 -4.30 14.91
C LYS A 319 -11.78 -5.09 15.69
N GLY A 320 -10.54 -5.10 15.20
CA GLY A 320 -9.44 -5.86 15.77
C GLY A 320 -9.31 -7.28 15.22
N SER A 321 -10.20 -7.70 14.32
CA SER A 321 -10.06 -8.98 13.61
C SER A 321 -9.20 -8.86 12.35
N GLY A 322 -8.66 -7.69 12.02
CA GLY A 322 -7.81 -7.48 10.83
C GLY A 322 -6.36 -7.21 11.18
N LEU A 323 -5.55 -7.03 10.15
CA LEU A 323 -4.18 -6.51 10.27
C LEU A 323 -4.24 -4.97 10.37
N PRO A 324 -3.83 -4.36 11.49
CA PRO A 324 -3.85 -2.91 11.62
C PRO A 324 -2.74 -2.27 10.77
N LEU A 325 -3.13 -1.28 9.98
CA LEU A 325 -2.25 -0.42 9.20
C LEU A 325 -2.38 1.03 9.67
N ARG A 326 -1.24 1.69 9.87
CA ARG A 326 -1.13 3.10 10.22
C ARG A 326 -0.72 3.90 9.00
N ILE A 327 -1.72 4.24 8.20
CA ILE A 327 -1.57 5.04 6.98
C ILE A 327 -2.70 6.07 6.92
N PRO A 328 -2.50 7.23 6.27
CA PRO A 328 -3.60 8.14 5.95
C PRO A 328 -4.60 7.43 5.03
N VAL A 329 -5.86 7.39 5.43
CA VAL A 329 -6.95 6.76 4.65
C VAL A 329 -8.18 7.66 4.65
N ILE A 330 -8.98 7.57 3.59
CA ILE A 330 -10.39 7.93 3.68
C ILE A 330 -11.11 6.80 4.41
N GLU A 331 -11.84 7.14 5.47
CA GLU A 331 -12.61 6.17 6.25
C GLU A 331 -13.74 5.61 5.37
N MET A 332 -13.72 4.28 5.23
CA MET A 332 -14.66 3.56 4.40
C MET A 332 -15.11 2.29 5.11
N VAL A 333 -16.40 1.99 4.99
CA VAL A 333 -16.96 0.72 5.39
C VAL A 333 -17.01 -0.19 4.17
N GLU A 334 -16.29 -1.31 4.23
CA GLU A 334 -16.40 -2.38 3.25
C GLU A 334 -17.47 -3.40 3.67
N ILE A 335 -18.31 -3.78 2.72
CA ILE A 335 -19.33 -4.82 2.83
C ILE A 335 -19.01 -5.89 1.78
N GLY A 336 -18.75 -7.13 2.21
CA GLY A 336 -18.55 -8.29 1.32
C GLY A 336 -19.71 -9.29 1.31
#